data_AF-A0AAE4KPN7-F1
#
_entry.id   AF-A0AAE4KPN7-F1
#
_cell.length_a   1.000
_cell.length_b   1.000
_cell.length_c   1.000
_cell.angle_alpha   90.00
_cell.angle_beta   90.00
_cell.angle_gamma   90.00
#
_symmetry.space_group_name_H-M   'P 1'
#
loop_
_entity.id
_entity.type
_entity.pdbx_description
1 polymer ?
#
loop_
_entity_poly.entity_id
_entity_poly.type
_entity_poly.pdbx_seq_one_letter_code
_entity_poly.pdbx_strand_id
1 'polypeptide(L)' 'MTRAVNELVERGEVSPMPLLRRHVTGDWGDVPEEDRQSNEQALIHGDRLLSSYRIGESLTVWIITEADRSATTLLLPEEY' A
#
# COMPACT_ATOMS: atom_id res chain seq x y z
N MET A 1 -5.39 0.44 9.01
CA MET A 1 -4.29 1.43 8.87
C MET A 1 -3.65 1.64 10.22
N THR A 2 -2.36 1.96 10.26
CA THR A 2 -1.62 2.23 11.50
C THR A 2 -2.03 3.57 12.11
N ARG A 3 -1.60 3.79 13.36
CA ARG A 3 -1.85 5.05 14.07
C ARG A 3 -1.24 6.25 13.31
N ALA A 4 0.00 6.12 12.84
CA ALA A 4 0.68 7.21 12.14
C ALA A 4 -0.07 7.61 10.86
N VAL A 5 -0.49 6.64 10.04
CA VAL A 5 -1.29 6.94 8.84
C VAL A 5 -2.65 7.52 9.21
N ASN A 6 -3.30 7.04 10.28
CA ASN A 6 -4.57 7.61 10.72
C ASN A 6 -4.44 9.10 11.11
N GLU A 7 -3.39 9.47 11.83
CA GLU A 7 -3.12 10.87 12.19
C GLU A 7 -2.92 11.76 10.95
N LEU A 8 -2.25 11.25 9.90
CA LEU A 8 -2.09 11.97 8.63
C LEU A 8 -3.41 12.13 7.87
N VAL A 9 -4.30 11.15 7.97
CA VAL A 9 -5.65 11.22 7.38
C VAL A 9 -6.50 12.26 8.11
N GLU A 10 -6.45 12.29 9.45
CA GLU A 10 -7.16 13.28 10.27
C GLU A 10 -6.71 14.72 9.98
N ARG A 11 -5.43 14.90 9.63
CA ARG A 11 -4.86 16.20 9.22
C ARG A 11 -5.15 16.56 7.76
N GLY A 12 -5.72 15.64 6.98
CA GLY A 12 -5.99 15.83 5.54
C GLY A 12 -4.75 15.74 4.66
N GLU A 13 -3.62 15.26 5.19
CA GLU A 13 -2.36 15.08 4.45
C GLU A 13 -2.41 13.82 3.56
N VAL A 14 -3.21 12.83 3.96
CA VAL A 14 -3.41 11.57 3.22
C VAL A 14 -4.89 11.34 2.96
N SER A 15 -5.24 11.08 1.71
CA SER A 15 -6.56 10.54 1.35
C SER A 15 -6.45 9.03 1.09
N PRO A 16 -7.07 8.16 1.91
CA PRO A 16 -6.92 6.71 1.76
C PRO A 16 -7.59 6.15 0.50
N MET A 17 -8.75 6.68 0.15
CA MET A 17 -9.61 6.12 -0.90
C MET A 17 -8.93 6.08 -2.28
N PRO A 18 -8.24 7.14 -2.74
CA PRO A 18 -7.48 7.09 -4.00
C PRO A 18 -6.39 6.02 -4.00
N LEU A 19 -5.66 5.86 -2.88
CA LEU A 19 -4.56 4.88 -2.78
C LEU A 19 -5.09 3.45 -2.79
N LEU A 20 -6.17 3.19 -2.04
CA LEU A 20 -6.84 1.89 -2.04
C LEU A 20 -7.41 1.54 -3.42
N ARG A 21 -7.98 2.52 -4.13
CA ARG A 21 -8.48 2.30 -5.49
C ARG A 21 -7.35 1.87 -6.43
N ARG A 22 -6.19 2.54 -6.37
CA ARG A 22 -5.01 2.18 -7.16
C ARG A 22 -4.56 0.75 -6.86
N HIS A 23 -4.45 0.40 -5.58
CA HIS A 23 -4.04 -0.93 -5.12
C HIS A 23 -4.95 -2.03 -5.66
N VAL A 24 -6.27 -1.86 -5.53
CA VAL A 24 -7.26 -2.86 -6.00
C VAL A 24 -7.26 -3.00 -7.52
N THR A 25 -6.86 -1.96 -8.26
CA THR A 25 -6.74 -2.01 -9.73
C THR A 25 -5.39 -2.54 -10.23
N GLY A 26 -4.49 -2.96 -9.34
CA GLY A 26 -3.15 -3.43 -9.71
C GLY A 26 -2.15 -2.33 -10.05
N ASP A 27 -2.45 -1.07 -9.69
CA ASP A 27 -1.46 0.00 -9.75
C ASP A 27 -0.63 -0.05 -8.48
N TRP A 28 0.50 -0.76 -8.54
CA TRP A 28 1.41 -0.96 -7.42
C TRP A 28 2.22 0.28 -7.01
N GLY A 29 2.09 1.38 -7.76
CA GLY A 29 2.79 2.64 -7.50
C GLY A 29 4.30 2.53 -7.65
N ASP A 30 5.03 3.09 -6.69
CA ASP A 30 6.48 3.29 -6.65
C ASP A 30 7.23 2.08 -6.05
N VAL A 31 6.79 0.85 -6.36
CA VAL A 31 7.52 -0.37 -5.99
C VAL A 31 8.59 -0.71 -7.04
N PRO A 32 9.73 -1.30 -6.64
CA PRO A 32 10.70 -1.88 -7.56
C PRO A 32 10.08 -2.91 -8.51
N GLU A 33 10.72 -3.14 -9.66
CA GLU A 33 10.24 -4.09 -10.66
C GLU A 33 10.14 -5.53 -10.13
N GLU A 34 11.04 -5.93 -9.23
CA GLU A 34 10.99 -7.25 -8.57
C GLU A 34 9.74 -7.44 -7.69
N ASP A 35 9.36 -6.40 -6.95
CA ASP A 35 8.17 -6.40 -6.11
C ASP A 35 6.91 -6.33 -6.97
N ARG A 36 6.97 -5.61 -8.09
CA ARG A 36 5.91 -5.61 -9.10
C ARG A 36 5.64 -7.02 -9.62
N GLN A 37 6.69 -7.73 -10.04
CA GLN A 37 6.57 -9.11 -10.49
C GLN A 37 6.07 -10.04 -9.38
N SER A 38 6.53 -9.83 -8.14
CA SER A 38 6.07 -10.57 -6.97
C SER A 38 4.58 -10.37 -6.73
N ASN A 39 4.05 -9.16 -6.87
CA ASN A 39 2.61 -8.91 -6.81
C ASN A 39 1.83 -9.64 -7.91
N GLU A 40 2.32 -9.62 -9.16
CA GLU A 40 1.66 -10.33 -10.26
C GLU A 40 1.60 -11.85 -10.01
N GLN A 41 2.67 -12.44 -9.48
CA GLN A 41 2.68 -13.85 -9.08
C GLN A 41 1.75 -14.11 -7.88
N ALA A 42 1.73 -13.20 -6.91
CA ALA A 42 0.88 -13.28 -5.73
C ALA A 42 -0.62 -13.23 -6.06
N LEU A 43 -1.02 -12.57 -7.16
CA LEU A 43 -2.39 -12.61 -7.66
C LEU A 43 -2.81 -14.02 -8.12
N ILE A 44 -1.87 -14.86 -8.57
CA ILE A 44 -2.13 -16.21 -9.04
C ILE A 44 -1.98 -17.23 -7.91
N HIS A 45 -0.94 -17.08 -7.10
CA HIS A 45 -0.52 -18.08 -6.11
C HIS A 45 -1.03 -17.81 -4.69
N GLY A 46 -1.59 -16.62 -4.42
CA GLY A 46 -2.19 -16.30 -3.13
C GLY A 46 -1.19 -15.79 -2.09
N ASP A 47 -0.10 -15.15 -2.50
CA ASP A 47 0.84 -14.48 -1.59
C ASP A 47 0.38 -13.07 -1.25
N ARG A 48 1.05 -12.42 -0.28
CA ARG A 48 0.77 -11.02 0.08
C ARG A 48 1.01 -10.06 -1.08
N LEU A 49 0.30 -8.93 -1.08
CA LEU A 49 0.47 -7.83 -2.04
C LEU A 49 1.04 -6.60 -1.34
N LEU A 50 1.91 -5.87 -2.03
CA LEU A 50 2.50 -4.61 -1.56
C LEU A 50 2.33 -3.51 -2.60
N SER A 51 1.87 -2.34 -2.19
CA SER A 51 1.97 -1.11 -3.00
C SER A 51 2.66 -0.02 -2.21
N SER A 52 3.36 0.84 -2.94
CA SER A 52 4.06 2.00 -2.39
C SER A 52 3.58 3.24 -3.13
N TYR A 53 3.14 4.27 -2.41
CA TYR A 53 2.69 5.52 -3.02
C TYR A 53 3.37 6.70 -2.37
N ARG A 54 4.07 7.49 -3.18
CA ARG A 54 4.59 8.78 -2.75
C ARG A 54 3.48 9.83 -2.72
N ILE A 55 3.43 10.59 -1.63
CA ILE A 55 2.50 11.69 -1.37
C ILE A 55 3.35 12.95 -1.15
N GLY A 56 3.31 13.87 -2.11
CA GLY A 56 4.20 15.04 -2.09
C GLY A 56 5.69 14.64 -2.17
N GLU A 57 6.56 15.42 -1.54
CA GLU A 57 8.01 15.23 -1.68
C GLU A 57 8.63 14.26 -0.66
N SER A 58 8.05 14.10 0.52
CA SER A 58 8.73 13.39 1.62
C SER A 58 7.93 12.26 2.24
N LEU A 59 6.66 12.11 1.90
CA LEU A 59 5.79 11.11 2.51
C LEU A 59 5.60 9.93 1.56
N THR A 60 5.77 8.73 2.08
CA THR A 60 5.46 7.48 1.38
C THR A 60 4.47 6.70 2.24
N VAL A 61 3.44 6.16 1.61
CA VAL A 61 2.48 5.26 2.25
C VAL A 61 2.53 3.91 1.56
N TRP A 62 2.68 2.86 2.35
CA TRP A 62 2.56 1.48 1.89
C TRP A 62 1.13 0.98 2.10
N ILE A 63 0.68 0.14 1.18
CA ILE A 63 -0.55 -0.66 1.32
C ILE A 63 -0.16 -2.12 1.20
N ILE A 64 -0.42 -2.89 2.26
CA ILE A 64 -0.19 -4.34 2.29
C ILE A 64 -1.54 -5.05 2.37
N THR A 65 -1.75 -6.05 1.52
CA THR A 65 -2.85 -6.99 1.64
C THR A 65 -2.29 -8.37 1.96
N GLU A 66 -2.76 -8.97 3.05
CA GLU A 66 -2.28 -10.28 3.51
C GLU A 66 -2.55 -11.40 2.49
N ALA A 67 -1.75 -12.47 2.56
CA ALA A 67 -1.83 -13.62 1.65
C ALA A 67 -3.25 -14.22 1.58
N ASP A 68 -3.90 -14.38 2.73
CA ASP A 68 -5.27 -14.86 2.86
C ASP A 68 -6.35 -13.80 2.55
N ARG A 69 -5.94 -12.59 2.15
CA ARG A 69 -6.79 -11.42 1.88
C ARG A 69 -7.68 -11.01 3.06
N SER A 70 -7.35 -11.44 4.29
CA SER A 70 -8.14 -11.14 5.49
C SER A 70 -8.07 -9.68 5.91
N ALA A 71 -6.98 -8.99 5.56
CA ALA A 71 -6.74 -7.62 5.92
C ALA A 71 -5.98 -6.86 4.82
N THR A 72 -6.33 -5.58 4.68
CA THR A 72 -5.55 -4.58 3.92
C THR A 72 -5.19 -3.44 4.86
N THR A 73 -3.89 -3.20 5.03
CA THR A 73 -3.36 -2.21 5.98
C THR A 73 -2.58 -1.13 5.24
N LEU A 74 -2.90 0.13 5.54
CA LEU A 74 -2.06 1.28 5.18
C LEU A 74 -1.11 1.60 6.33
N LEU A 75 0.17 1.78 6.03
CA LEU A 75 1.23 2.05 6.98
C LEU A 75 2.34 2.90 6.36
N LEU A 76 3.20 3.49 7.19
CA LEU A 76 4.46 4.10 6.74
C LEU A 76 5.54 3.01 6.56
N PRO A 77 6.52 3.19 5.66
CA PRO A 77 7.61 2.22 5.46
C PRO A 77 8.38 1.90 6.74
N GLU A 78 8.53 2.86 7.64
CA GLU A 78 9.26 2.71 8.91
C GLU A 78 8.50 1.90 9.97
N GLU A 79 7.21 1.62 9.74
CA GLU A 79 6.38 0.80 10.63
C GLU A 79 6.43 -0.70 10.29
N TYR A 80 7.16 -1.07 9.24
CA TYR A 80 7.35 -2.44 8.74
C TYR A 80 8.79 -2.92 8.96
#